data_AF-A0A3A8JQF6-F1
#
_entry.id   AF-A0A3A8JQF6-F1
#
_cell.length_a   1.000
_cell.length_b   1.000
_cell.length_c   1.000
_cell.angle_alpha   90.00
_cell.angle_beta   90.00
_cell.angle_gamma   90.00
#
_symmetry.space_group_name_H-M   'P 1'
#
loop_
_entity.id
_entity.type
_entity.pdbx_description
1 polymer ?
#
loop_
_entity_poly.entity_id
_entity_poly.type
_entity_poly.pdbx_seq_one_letter_code
_entity_poly.pdbx_strand_id
1 'polypeptide(L)'
;MTSEPPIHSVSPAPRRGLLAAAFLALLCVPLSPPEAAPPPRLVLWAWERPEDLRFLAGRPVDVAFLLTTLDLTDTDVHAHPRRQPLRLPPGIPLKATVRLQMLPGASLARFSPERLRALSERLAALVRRPDVTSLQLDFDVRASEHDAYVSLLQDLRGRLPSGMPLSITGLASWCAPGSWITRAPVDEVVPQLFRLGAEAPIWRARFARGLPPPCAGSMGLAMDEWQAVPPGVSTLYLFNPHPWTQSAFARAVAETQS
;
A
#
# COMPACT_ATOMS: atom_id res chain seq x y z
N MET A 1 -14.89 -87.89 40.40
CA MET A 1 -15.50 -88.22 41.70
C MET A 1 -16.50 -87.11 42.00
N THR A 2 -17.73 -87.49 42.37
CA THR A 2 -18.90 -86.69 42.82
C THR A 2 -19.50 -85.68 41.82
N SER A 3 -20.68 -85.85 41.20
CA SER A 3 -22.09 -86.10 41.64
C SER A 3 -22.89 -84.84 42.05
N GLU A 4 -23.63 -84.27 41.07
CA GLU A 4 -25.07 -83.83 41.07
C GLU A 4 -25.73 -82.96 42.19
N PRO A 5 -26.94 -82.33 42.01
CA PRO A 5 -27.45 -81.40 40.97
C PRO A 5 -28.19 -80.14 41.59
N PRO A 6 -29.39 -79.66 41.15
CA PRO A 6 -29.63 -78.34 40.54
C PRO A 6 -30.59 -77.42 41.34
N ILE A 7 -31.04 -76.29 40.76
CA ILE A 7 -32.45 -75.80 40.73
C ILE A 7 -32.54 -74.28 40.43
N HIS A 8 -33.40 -73.97 39.45
CA HIS A 8 -34.31 -72.82 39.21
C HIS A 8 -34.13 -71.51 40.00
N SER A 9 -34.54 -70.33 39.54
CA SER A 9 -34.99 -69.73 38.27
C SER A 9 -35.29 -68.29 38.66
N VAL A 10 -34.84 -67.27 37.94
CA VAL A 10 -35.56 -65.97 37.87
C VAL A 10 -35.24 -65.32 36.53
N SER A 11 -36.22 -65.30 35.63
CA SER A 11 -36.28 -64.26 34.60
C SER A 11 -36.89 -63.00 35.23
N PRO A 12 -36.41 -61.81 34.81
CA PRO A 12 -37.38 -60.87 34.31
C PRO A 12 -36.92 -60.14 33.04
N ALA A 13 -37.87 -60.14 32.11
CA ALA A 13 -38.29 -59.07 31.21
C ALA A 13 -37.32 -58.53 30.13
N PRO A 14 -37.82 -58.38 28.88
CA PRO A 14 -37.04 -57.93 27.74
C PRO A 14 -36.82 -56.42 27.78
N ARG A 15 -35.56 -55.99 27.69
CA ARG A 15 -35.24 -54.60 27.36
C ARG A 15 -35.60 -54.37 25.89
N ARG A 16 -36.67 -53.62 25.65
CA ARG A 16 -37.04 -53.06 24.34
C ARG A 16 -35.88 -52.21 23.84
N GLY A 17 -35.11 -52.73 22.89
CA GLY A 17 -34.16 -51.95 22.12
C GLY A 17 -34.91 -51.05 21.16
N LEU A 18 -35.03 -49.76 21.49
CA LEU A 18 -35.35 -48.75 20.49
C LEU A 18 -34.10 -48.52 19.64
N LEU A 19 -34.11 -49.01 18.41
CA LEU A 19 -33.20 -48.58 17.36
C LEU A 19 -33.53 -47.11 17.03
N ALA A 20 -32.76 -46.19 17.59
CA ALA A 20 -32.78 -44.79 17.19
C ALA A 20 -32.07 -44.67 15.84
N ALA A 21 -32.84 -44.68 14.75
CA ALA A 21 -32.36 -44.29 13.44
C ALA A 21 -32.11 -42.77 13.44
N ALA A 22 -30.87 -42.37 13.65
CA ALA A 22 -30.44 -40.99 13.49
C ALA A 22 -30.42 -40.66 11.99
N PHE A 23 -31.46 -39.96 11.51
CA PHE A 23 -31.45 -39.31 10.21
C PHE A 23 -30.43 -38.18 10.24
N LEU A 24 -29.27 -38.40 9.63
CA LEU A 24 -28.29 -37.36 9.35
C LEU A 24 -28.84 -36.50 8.20
N ALA A 25 -29.60 -35.46 8.53
CA ALA A 25 -29.98 -34.45 7.58
C ALA A 25 -28.72 -33.68 7.18
N LEU A 26 -28.15 -34.03 6.02
CA LEU A 26 -27.09 -33.29 5.37
C LEU A 26 -27.67 -31.92 4.99
N LEU A 27 -27.53 -30.93 5.86
CA LEU A 27 -27.77 -29.53 5.54
C LEU A 27 -26.75 -29.12 4.48
N CYS A 28 -27.14 -29.24 3.20
CA CYS A 28 -26.50 -28.56 2.09
C CYS A 28 -26.69 -27.05 2.30
N VAL A 29 -25.86 -26.45 3.17
CA VAL A 29 -25.67 -25.00 3.18
C VAL A 29 -25.03 -24.67 1.83
N PRO A 30 -25.65 -23.84 0.98
CA PRO A 30 -24.97 -23.37 -0.21
C PRO A 30 -23.75 -22.59 0.26
N LEU A 31 -22.56 -23.13 -0.01
CA LEU A 31 -21.31 -22.38 0.05
C LEU A 31 -21.41 -21.30 -1.01
N SER A 32 -21.91 -20.12 -0.63
CA SER A 32 -21.74 -18.93 -1.44
C SER A 32 -20.24 -18.81 -1.73
N PRO A 33 -19.82 -18.67 -3.01
CA PRO A 33 -18.43 -18.39 -3.29
C PRO A 33 -18.01 -17.15 -2.51
N PRO A 34 -16.77 -17.09 -1.98
CA PRO A 34 -16.29 -15.89 -1.32
C PRO A 34 -16.49 -14.70 -2.25
N GLU A 35 -17.19 -13.69 -1.77
CA GLU A 35 -17.43 -12.46 -2.52
C GLU A 35 -16.08 -11.89 -2.96
N ALA A 36 -15.93 -11.67 -4.27
CA ALA A 36 -14.69 -11.14 -4.82
C ALA A 36 -14.41 -9.78 -4.16
N ALA A 37 -13.18 -9.58 -3.69
CA ALA A 37 -12.79 -8.30 -3.10
C ALA A 37 -13.08 -7.17 -4.11
N PRO A 38 -13.59 -6.01 -3.65
CA PRO A 38 -13.84 -4.89 -4.54
C PRO A 38 -12.55 -4.47 -5.25
N PRO A 39 -12.62 -3.96 -6.49
CA PRO A 39 -11.44 -3.50 -7.21
C PRO A 39 -10.74 -2.37 -6.42
N PRO A 40 -9.41 -2.28 -6.48
CA PRO A 40 -8.67 -1.26 -5.75
C PRO A 40 -9.03 0.14 -6.24
N ARG A 41 -9.04 1.11 -5.34
CA ARG A 41 -9.09 2.54 -5.69
C ARG A 41 -7.83 2.90 -6.49
N LEU A 42 -8.01 3.61 -7.61
CA LEU A 42 -6.89 4.01 -8.45
C LEU A 42 -6.35 5.39 -8.08
N VAL A 43 -5.02 5.51 -8.08
CA VAL A 43 -4.31 6.79 -7.97
C VAL A 43 -3.32 6.90 -9.14
N LEU A 44 -3.42 7.95 -9.93
CA LEU A 44 -2.50 8.18 -11.06
C LEU A 44 -1.34 9.05 -10.61
N TRP A 45 -0.10 8.57 -10.80
CA TRP A 45 1.06 9.44 -10.67
C TRP A 45 1.19 10.34 -11.89
N ALA A 46 1.21 11.66 -11.65
CA ALA A 46 1.43 12.71 -12.65
C ALA A 46 2.82 13.33 -12.45
N TRP A 47 3.82 12.82 -13.17
CA TRP A 47 5.23 13.19 -13.01
C TRP A 47 5.64 14.46 -13.77
N GLU A 48 6.93 14.80 -13.81
CA GLU A 48 7.52 15.98 -14.48
C GLU A 48 7.38 15.92 -16.03
N ARG A 49 6.15 16.05 -16.52
CA ARG A 49 5.78 16.16 -17.95
C ARG A 49 4.41 16.84 -18.10
N PRO A 50 4.06 17.38 -19.29
CA PRO A 50 2.72 17.91 -19.53
C PRO A 50 1.65 16.82 -19.32
N GLU A 51 0.62 17.12 -18.53
CA GLU A 51 -0.49 16.20 -18.25
C GLU A 51 -1.83 16.93 -18.45
N ASP A 52 -2.71 16.36 -19.27
CA ASP A 52 -4.10 16.81 -19.43
C ASP A 52 -5.06 15.73 -18.95
N LEU A 53 -5.42 15.82 -17.68
CA LEU A 53 -6.22 14.84 -16.96
C LEU A 53 -7.71 15.21 -16.89
N ARG A 54 -8.17 16.20 -17.66
CA ARG A 54 -9.59 16.63 -17.64
C ARG A 54 -10.56 15.51 -18.01
N PHE A 55 -10.10 14.49 -18.74
CA PHE A 55 -10.88 13.28 -19.06
C PHE A 55 -11.23 12.43 -17.83
N LEU A 56 -10.64 12.72 -16.66
CA LEU A 56 -10.96 12.09 -15.38
C LEU A 56 -12.21 12.67 -14.70
N ALA A 57 -12.85 13.69 -15.28
CA ALA A 57 -14.06 14.28 -14.72
C ALA A 57 -15.14 13.22 -14.41
N GLY A 58 -15.63 13.20 -13.16
CA GLY A 58 -16.66 12.26 -12.70
C GLY A 58 -16.19 10.82 -12.51
N ARG A 59 -14.88 10.53 -12.62
CA ARG A 59 -14.33 9.18 -12.43
C ARG A 59 -13.85 8.99 -10.98
N PRO A 60 -14.00 7.79 -10.40
CA PRO A 60 -13.54 7.48 -9.04
C PRO A 60 -12.02 7.21 -9.02
N VAL A 61 -11.22 8.25 -9.22
CA VAL A 61 -9.75 8.17 -9.33
C VAL A 61 -9.11 9.41 -8.74
N ASP A 62 -8.02 9.21 -8.01
CA ASP A 62 -7.24 10.31 -7.44
C ASP A 62 -5.96 10.58 -8.24
N VAL A 63 -5.37 11.76 -8.05
CA VAL A 63 -4.11 12.13 -8.70
C VAL A 63 -3.05 12.45 -7.64
N ALA A 64 -1.92 11.74 -7.73
CA ALA A 64 -0.71 12.05 -7.01
C ALA A 64 0.25 12.78 -7.96
N PHE A 65 0.42 14.08 -7.78
CA PHE A 65 1.21 14.90 -8.71
C PHE A 65 2.55 15.28 -8.10
N LEU A 66 3.61 15.27 -8.92
CA LEU A 66 4.88 15.85 -8.49
C LEU A 66 4.69 17.36 -8.27
N LEU A 67 4.83 17.80 -7.03
CA LEU A 67 4.80 19.21 -6.64
C LEU A 67 6.18 19.84 -6.81
N THR A 68 7.20 19.17 -6.27
CA THR A 68 8.59 19.62 -6.36
C THR A 68 9.55 18.45 -6.12
N THR A 69 10.72 18.52 -6.72
CA THR A 69 11.90 17.75 -6.31
C THR A 69 12.75 18.60 -5.38
N LEU A 70 13.26 18.01 -4.31
CA LEU A 70 14.23 18.61 -3.40
C LEU A 70 15.57 17.87 -3.53
N ASP A 71 16.57 18.57 -4.05
CA ASP A 71 17.93 18.08 -4.13
C ASP A 71 18.64 18.40 -2.81
N LEU A 72 19.15 17.37 -2.16
CA LEU A 72 19.70 17.40 -0.81
C LEU A 72 21.22 17.20 -0.88
N THR A 73 21.99 18.17 -0.39
CA THR A 73 23.43 18.01 -0.12
C THR A 73 23.68 17.86 1.38
N ASP A 74 24.92 17.89 1.85
CA ASP A 74 25.23 17.93 3.28
C ASP A 74 25.05 19.33 3.91
N THR A 75 24.91 20.38 3.09
CA THR A 75 24.79 21.76 3.55
C THR A 75 23.47 22.40 3.12
N ASP A 76 22.97 22.08 1.93
CA ASP A 76 21.92 22.82 1.24
C ASP A 76 20.75 21.94 0.80
N VAL A 77 19.63 22.60 0.50
CA VAL A 77 18.40 21.99 -0.02
C VAL A 77 17.91 22.84 -1.19
N HIS A 78 18.09 22.37 -2.41
CA HIS A 78 17.63 23.06 -3.62
C HIS A 78 16.24 22.55 -4.00
N ALA A 79 15.28 23.45 -4.26
CA ALA A 79 13.97 23.05 -4.78
C ALA A 79 13.91 23.24 -6.29
N HIS A 80 13.35 22.24 -6.94
CA HIS A 80 12.96 22.24 -8.34
C HIS A 80 11.44 22.02 -8.38
N PRO A 81 10.64 23.10 -8.30
CA PRO A 81 9.19 23.01 -8.45
C PRO A 81 8.86 22.41 -9.80
N ARG A 82 7.75 21.68 -9.87
CA ARG A 82 7.20 21.19 -11.14
C ARG A 82 7.09 22.33 -12.14
N ARG A 83 7.66 22.16 -13.34
CA ARG A 83 7.64 23.17 -14.42
C ARG A 83 6.69 22.83 -15.56
N GLN A 84 6.02 21.68 -15.46
CA GLN A 84 5.18 21.14 -16.52
C GLN A 84 3.70 21.38 -16.23
N PRO A 85 2.90 21.72 -17.24
CA PRO A 85 1.48 21.97 -17.04
C PRO A 85 0.75 20.71 -16.56
N LEU A 86 -0.20 20.92 -15.65
CA LEU A 86 -1.10 19.89 -15.15
C LEU A 86 -2.53 20.44 -15.23
N ARG A 87 -3.35 19.90 -16.13
CA ARG A 87 -4.76 20.28 -16.27
C ARG A 87 -5.62 19.21 -15.62
N LEU A 88 -6.46 19.63 -14.69
CA LEU A 88 -7.28 18.74 -13.87
C LEU A 88 -8.76 19.11 -13.99
N PRO A 89 -9.68 18.17 -13.80
CA PRO A 89 -11.09 18.52 -13.60
C PRO A 89 -11.24 19.26 -12.25
N PRO A 90 -12.20 20.19 -12.13
CA PRO A 90 -12.48 20.88 -10.86
C PRO A 90 -12.80 19.88 -9.73
N GLY A 91 -12.32 20.15 -8.52
CA GLY A 91 -12.68 19.40 -7.31
C GLY A 91 -12.01 18.02 -7.16
N ILE A 92 -11.08 17.64 -8.03
CA ILE A 92 -10.33 16.39 -7.84
C ILE A 92 -9.38 16.52 -6.64
N PRO A 93 -9.41 15.58 -5.66
CA PRO A 93 -8.47 15.59 -4.56
C PRO A 93 -7.03 15.42 -5.08
N LEU A 94 -6.12 16.30 -4.62
CA LEU A 94 -4.72 16.21 -5.00
C LEU A 94 -3.85 15.73 -3.85
N LYS A 95 -3.13 14.65 -4.12
CA LYS A 95 -1.99 14.20 -3.32
C LYS A 95 -0.74 14.87 -3.87
N ALA A 96 -0.12 15.74 -3.06
CA ALA A 96 1.13 16.38 -3.42
C ALA A 96 2.27 15.39 -3.18
N THR A 97 2.99 15.02 -4.24
CA THR A 97 4.20 14.22 -4.14
C THR A 97 5.43 15.14 -4.13
N VAL A 98 6.25 15.02 -3.10
CA VAL A 98 7.55 15.70 -3.02
C VAL A 98 8.64 14.65 -3.17
N ARG A 99 9.47 14.77 -4.21
CA ARG A 99 10.62 13.87 -4.39
C ARG A 99 11.81 14.41 -3.61
N LEU A 100 12.43 13.57 -2.80
CA LEU A 100 13.72 13.87 -2.18
C LEU A 100 14.81 13.15 -2.97
N GLN A 101 15.89 13.87 -3.29
CA GLN A 101 17.05 13.30 -3.96
C GLN A 101 18.30 13.65 -3.19
N MET A 102 18.97 12.64 -2.62
CA MET A 102 20.31 12.84 -2.09
C MET A 102 21.30 12.96 -3.25
N LEU A 103 21.97 14.10 -3.37
CA LEU A 103 22.99 14.31 -4.40
C LEU A 103 24.25 13.46 -4.12
N PRO A 104 25.04 13.13 -5.16
CA PRO A 104 26.24 12.32 -4.99
C PRO A 104 27.16 12.86 -3.90
N GLY A 105 27.66 11.96 -3.05
CA GLY A 105 28.54 12.31 -1.94
C GLY A 105 27.83 12.78 -0.68
N ALA A 106 26.55 13.16 -0.72
CA ALA A 106 25.78 13.59 0.44
C ALA A 106 25.11 12.43 1.20
N SER A 107 24.65 12.66 2.44
CA SER A 107 23.88 11.68 3.23
C SER A 107 22.94 12.31 4.25
N LEU A 108 21.68 11.87 4.27
CA LEU A 108 20.71 12.27 5.28
C LEU A 108 21.18 11.89 6.69
N ALA A 109 21.94 10.81 6.83
CA ALA A 109 22.52 10.38 8.10
C ALA A 109 23.51 11.38 8.71
N ARG A 110 24.03 12.33 7.91
CA ARG A 110 24.92 13.40 8.37
C ARG A 110 24.20 14.70 8.69
N PHE A 111 22.88 14.76 8.52
CA PHE A 111 22.11 15.94 8.87
C PHE A 111 22.04 16.06 10.39
N SER A 112 22.34 17.26 10.91
CA SER A 112 22.10 17.54 12.32
C SER A 112 20.59 17.58 12.61
N PRO A 113 20.17 17.43 13.89
CA PRO A 113 18.77 17.56 14.27
C PRO A 113 18.13 18.89 13.81
N GLU A 114 18.87 19.99 13.85
CA GLU A 114 18.44 21.30 13.37
C GLU A 114 18.14 21.28 11.88
N ARG A 115 18.97 20.57 11.10
CA ARG A 115 18.83 20.49 9.65
C ARG A 115 17.67 19.58 9.23
N LEU A 116 17.45 18.46 9.92
CA LEU A 116 16.25 17.63 9.72
C LEU A 116 14.98 18.43 10.05
N ARG A 117 15.00 19.19 11.14
CA ARG A 117 13.91 20.09 11.54
C ARG A 117 13.63 21.18 10.50
N ALA A 118 14.67 21.81 9.95
CA ALA A 118 14.52 22.79 8.88
C ALA A 118 13.96 22.17 7.58
N LEU A 119 14.39 20.95 7.22
CA LEU A 119 13.83 20.23 6.07
C LEU A 119 12.35 19.89 6.29
N SER A 120 11.98 19.42 7.48
CA SER A 120 10.60 19.16 7.88
C SER A 120 9.72 20.41 7.84
N GLU A 121 10.21 21.54 8.36
CA GLU A 121 9.53 22.85 8.27
C GLU A 121 9.23 23.24 6.83
N ARG A 122 10.22 23.04 5.95
CA ARG A 122 10.07 23.30 4.51
C ARG A 122 9.04 22.37 3.87
N LEU A 123 9.06 21.08 4.18
CA LEU A 123 8.09 20.11 3.68
C LEU A 123 6.66 20.45 4.10
N ALA A 124 6.46 20.77 5.38
CA ALA A 124 5.16 21.20 5.89
C ALA A 124 4.67 22.50 5.22
N ALA A 125 5.58 23.39 4.85
CA ALA A 125 5.23 24.64 4.16
C ALA A 125 4.72 24.44 2.73
N LEU A 126 5.22 23.43 2.01
CA LEU A 126 4.86 23.17 0.61
C LEU A 126 3.39 22.80 0.41
N VAL A 127 2.75 22.23 1.44
CA VAL A 127 1.38 21.69 1.36
C VAL A 127 0.33 22.58 2.01
N ARG A 128 0.68 23.80 2.42
CA ARG A 128 -0.29 24.80 2.95
C ARG A 128 -1.07 25.47 1.81
N ARG A 129 -1.87 24.70 1.09
CA ARG A 129 -2.74 25.18 0.00
C ARG A 129 -4.07 24.39 -0.03
N PRO A 130 -5.20 25.04 -0.37
CA PRO A 130 -6.53 24.45 -0.18
C PRO A 130 -6.85 23.26 -1.11
N ASP A 131 -6.15 23.15 -2.24
CA ASP A 131 -6.29 22.12 -3.26
C ASP A 131 -5.46 20.84 -2.95
N VAL A 132 -4.55 20.88 -1.98
CA VAL A 132 -3.76 19.71 -1.56
C VAL A 132 -4.37 19.07 -0.32
N THR A 133 -4.76 17.81 -0.44
CA THR A 133 -5.44 17.06 0.62
C THR A 133 -4.53 16.07 1.34
N SER A 134 -3.39 15.72 0.74
CA SER A 134 -2.41 14.79 1.32
C SER A 134 -0.99 15.04 0.81
N LEU A 135 0.00 14.61 1.60
CA LEU A 135 1.42 14.65 1.25
C LEU A 135 1.94 13.24 1.02
N GLN A 136 2.71 13.05 -0.05
CA GLN A 136 3.50 11.86 -0.30
C GLN A 136 4.98 12.26 -0.44
N LEU A 137 5.86 11.60 0.31
CA LEU A 137 7.30 11.72 0.04
C LEU A 137 7.75 10.56 -0.86
N ASP A 138 8.42 10.90 -1.95
CA ASP A 138 9.10 9.94 -2.80
C ASP A 138 10.60 10.00 -2.53
N PHE A 139 11.14 8.99 -1.84
CA PHE A 139 12.54 9.01 -1.44
C PHE A 139 13.13 7.60 -1.32
N ASP A 140 14.08 7.27 -2.19
CA ASP A 140 14.83 6.00 -2.13
C ASP A 140 15.94 6.07 -1.06
N VAL A 141 15.53 6.06 0.20
CA VAL A 141 16.45 6.18 1.34
C VAL A 141 17.39 4.98 1.44
N ARG A 142 18.68 5.23 1.71
CA ARG A 142 19.66 4.15 1.94
C ARG A 142 19.52 3.56 3.33
N ALA A 143 20.04 2.35 3.51
CA ALA A 143 20.03 1.67 4.81
C ALA A 143 20.64 2.49 5.95
N SER A 144 21.73 3.20 5.69
CA SER A 144 22.40 4.07 6.66
C SER A 144 21.60 5.33 7.02
N GLU A 145 20.57 5.66 6.26
CA GLU A 145 19.77 6.89 6.40
C GLU A 145 18.41 6.65 7.04
N HIS A 146 18.03 5.39 7.30
CA HIS A 146 16.71 5.04 7.84
C HIS A 146 16.38 5.78 9.14
N ASP A 147 17.33 5.88 10.08
CA ASP A 147 17.06 6.55 11.37
C ASP A 147 16.86 8.05 11.19
N ALA A 148 17.68 8.70 10.38
CA ALA A 148 17.50 10.12 10.06
C ALA A 148 16.18 10.37 9.32
N TYR A 149 15.76 9.46 8.45
CA TYR A 149 14.48 9.57 7.75
C TYR A 149 13.28 9.34 8.67
N VAL A 150 13.36 8.38 9.61
CA VAL A 150 12.32 8.21 10.65
C VAL A 150 12.21 9.47 11.51
N SER A 151 13.32 10.06 11.93
CA SER A 151 13.30 11.33 12.69
C SER A 151 12.70 12.49 11.88
N LEU A 152 13.02 12.59 10.58
CA LEU A 152 12.40 13.56 9.68
C LEU A 152 10.88 13.37 9.61
N LEU A 153 10.42 12.12 9.43
CA LEU A 153 8.99 11.80 9.35
C LEU A 153 8.26 12.09 10.65
N GLN A 154 8.88 11.84 11.81
CA GLN A 154 8.32 12.17 13.13
C GLN A 154 8.11 13.67 13.31
N ASP A 155 9.14 14.48 13.03
CA ASP A 155 9.02 15.93 13.12
C ASP A 155 8.00 16.47 12.10
N LEU A 156 8.00 15.93 10.87
CA LEU A 156 7.05 16.32 9.83
C LEU A 156 5.62 16.00 10.21
N ARG A 157 5.35 14.80 10.72
CA ARG A 157 4.01 14.37 11.13
C ARG A 157 3.44 15.31 12.21
N GLY A 158 4.27 15.78 13.14
CA GLY A 158 3.88 16.74 14.18
C GLY A 158 3.57 18.16 13.67
N ARG A 159 4.02 18.51 12.46
CA ARG A 159 3.81 19.83 11.83
C ARG A 159 2.67 19.87 10.84
N LEU A 160 2.33 18.73 10.24
CA LEU A 160 1.23 18.62 9.31
C LEU A 160 -0.11 18.68 10.06
N PRO A 161 -1.16 19.29 9.47
CA PRO A 161 -2.52 19.24 10.04
C PRO A 161 -2.96 17.79 10.33
N SER A 162 -3.68 17.56 11.43
CA SER A 162 -4.11 16.21 11.83
C SER A 162 -4.95 15.49 10.77
N GLY A 163 -5.73 16.23 9.99
CA GLY A 163 -6.54 15.70 8.90
C GLY A 163 -5.81 15.52 7.56
N MET A 164 -4.51 15.81 7.49
CA MET A 164 -3.72 15.68 6.25
C MET A 164 -2.91 14.38 6.28
N PRO A 165 -3.25 13.36 5.46
CA PRO A 165 -2.50 12.12 5.41
C PRO A 165 -1.06 12.34 4.92
N LEU A 166 -0.12 11.69 5.58
CA LEU A 166 1.29 11.58 5.19
C LEU A 166 1.55 10.16 4.69
N SER A 167 1.96 10.06 3.44
CA SER A 167 2.34 8.80 2.81
C SER A 167 3.78 8.83 2.33
N ILE A 168 4.38 7.67 2.13
CA ILE A 168 5.69 7.55 1.48
C ILE A 168 5.63 6.51 0.39
N THR A 169 6.36 6.73 -0.70
CA THR A 169 6.72 5.62 -1.58
C THR A 169 7.81 4.79 -0.90
N GLY A 170 7.97 3.53 -1.32
CA GLY A 170 9.07 2.73 -0.80
C GLY A 170 9.51 1.60 -1.69
N LEU A 171 10.73 1.14 -1.44
CA LEU A 171 11.27 -0.04 -2.12
C LEU A 171 10.51 -1.29 -1.65
N ALA A 172 10.29 -2.24 -2.56
CA ALA A 172 9.68 -3.52 -2.21
C ALA A 172 10.40 -4.23 -1.06
N SER A 173 11.72 -4.02 -0.95
CA SER A 173 12.57 -4.57 0.10
C SER A 173 12.27 -4.09 1.52
N TRP A 174 11.59 -2.96 1.66
CA TRP A 174 11.17 -2.47 2.97
C TRP A 174 9.97 -3.24 3.54
N CYS A 175 9.27 -4.04 2.72
CA CYS A 175 8.10 -4.81 3.11
C CYS A 175 8.45 -6.22 3.57
N ALA A 176 9.41 -6.29 4.49
CA ALA A 176 9.85 -7.51 5.17
C ALA A 176 9.63 -7.39 6.69
N PRO A 177 9.36 -8.50 7.39
CA PRO A 177 9.32 -8.52 8.86
C PRO A 177 10.60 -7.92 9.46
N GLY A 178 10.45 -7.12 10.51
CA GLY A 178 11.56 -6.45 11.19
C GLY A 178 12.15 -5.25 10.44
N SER A 179 11.56 -4.84 9.32
CA SER A 179 11.98 -3.66 8.58
C SER A 179 11.80 -2.36 9.39
N TRP A 180 12.68 -1.38 9.14
CA TRP A 180 12.63 -0.05 9.75
C TRP A 180 11.30 0.68 9.53
N ILE A 181 10.60 0.33 8.44
CA ILE A 181 9.36 0.99 8.01
C ILE A 181 8.26 0.92 9.07
N THR A 182 8.30 -0.06 9.98
CA THR A 182 7.35 -0.17 11.11
C THR A 182 7.48 0.96 12.12
N ARG A 183 8.60 1.72 12.11
CA ARG A 183 8.82 2.91 12.93
C ARG A 183 8.38 4.21 12.25
N ALA A 184 8.05 4.18 10.96
CA ALA A 184 7.67 5.37 10.21
C ALA A 184 6.25 5.83 10.62
N PRO A 185 6.09 7.08 11.11
CA PRO A 185 4.79 7.62 11.55
C PRO A 185 3.99 8.15 10.35
N VAL A 186 3.67 7.25 9.42
CA VAL A 186 2.98 7.56 8.16
C VAL A 186 1.66 6.82 8.12
N ASP A 187 0.67 7.43 7.47
CA ASP A 187 -0.67 6.87 7.29
C ASP A 187 -0.69 5.77 6.22
N GLU A 188 0.28 5.82 5.29
CA GLU A 188 0.35 4.90 4.15
C GLU A 188 1.79 4.71 3.68
N VAL A 189 2.16 3.46 3.39
CA VAL A 189 3.37 3.11 2.65
C VAL A 189 2.94 2.57 1.29
N VAL A 190 3.55 3.06 0.21
CA VAL A 190 3.28 2.66 -1.17
C VAL A 190 4.52 1.99 -1.74
N PRO A 191 4.65 0.66 -1.60
CA PRO A 191 5.78 -0.07 -2.19
C PRO A 191 5.68 -0.02 -3.71
N GLN A 192 6.77 0.32 -4.38
CA GLN A 192 6.86 0.37 -5.84
C GLN A 192 7.29 -1.01 -6.33
N LEU A 193 6.34 -1.81 -6.83
CA LEU A 193 6.62 -3.16 -7.37
C LEU A 193 6.90 -3.08 -8.88
N PHE A 194 7.75 -2.13 -9.26
CA PHE A 194 8.23 -1.93 -10.62
C PHE A 194 9.70 -1.48 -10.60
N ARG A 195 10.42 -1.66 -11.73
CA ARG A 195 11.87 -1.37 -11.86
C ARG A 195 12.76 -2.06 -10.82
N LEU A 196 12.37 -3.28 -10.43
CA LEU A 196 13.03 -4.05 -9.35
C LEU A 196 14.37 -4.69 -9.76
N GLY A 197 14.78 -4.56 -11.03
CA GLY A 197 16.00 -5.18 -11.55
C GLY A 197 15.97 -6.71 -11.43
N ALA A 198 17.13 -7.30 -11.12
CA ALA A 198 17.30 -8.75 -11.06
C ALA A 198 16.48 -9.43 -9.95
N GLU A 199 16.08 -8.69 -8.91
CA GLU A 199 15.30 -9.22 -7.79
C GLU A 199 13.79 -9.26 -8.05
N ALA A 200 13.32 -8.81 -9.23
CA ALA A 200 11.90 -8.74 -9.55
C ALA A 200 11.12 -10.05 -9.28
N PRO A 201 11.60 -11.24 -9.69
CA PRO A 201 10.86 -12.48 -9.45
C PRO A 201 10.66 -12.79 -7.96
N ILE A 202 11.66 -12.48 -7.12
CA ILE A 202 11.64 -12.74 -5.67
C ILE A 202 10.58 -11.86 -5.01
N TRP A 203 10.60 -10.57 -5.30
CA TRP A 203 9.65 -9.62 -4.71
C TRP A 203 8.22 -9.85 -5.22
N ARG A 204 8.02 -10.13 -6.51
CA ARG A 204 6.70 -10.50 -7.06
C ARG A 204 6.12 -11.73 -6.39
N ALA A 205 6.90 -12.81 -6.27
CA ALA A 205 6.45 -14.03 -5.61
C ALA A 205 6.14 -13.83 -4.12
N ARG A 206 6.89 -12.94 -3.45
CA ARG A 206 6.61 -12.57 -2.06
C ARG A 206 5.29 -11.80 -1.93
N PHE A 207 5.08 -10.79 -2.77
CA PHE A 207 3.89 -9.94 -2.73
C PHE A 207 2.62 -10.72 -3.10
N ALA A 208 2.72 -11.69 -4.01
CA ALA A 208 1.62 -12.60 -4.33
C ALA A 208 1.12 -13.43 -3.13
N ARG A 209 1.94 -13.61 -2.09
CA ARG A 209 1.56 -14.27 -0.83
C ARG A 209 0.99 -13.32 0.23
N GLY A 210 0.84 -12.04 -0.09
CA GLY A 210 0.42 -11.00 0.83
C GLY A 210 1.58 -10.26 1.50
N LEU A 211 1.26 -9.14 2.12
CA LEU A 211 2.23 -8.18 2.66
C LEU A 211 2.02 -7.95 4.15
N PRO A 212 3.11 -7.79 4.94
CA PRO A 212 2.97 -7.38 6.33
C PRO A 212 2.57 -5.90 6.42
N PRO A 213 1.83 -5.48 7.47
CA PRO A 213 1.74 -4.08 7.83
C PRO A 213 3.14 -3.44 8.00
N PRO A 214 3.34 -2.17 7.61
CA PRO A 214 2.36 -1.23 7.05
C PRO A 214 2.16 -1.33 5.52
N CYS A 215 2.75 -2.31 4.83
CA CYS A 215 2.72 -2.41 3.37
C CYS A 215 1.45 -3.09 2.80
N ALA A 216 0.52 -3.54 3.63
CA ALA A 216 -0.59 -4.41 3.20
C ALA A 216 -1.69 -3.71 2.38
N GLY A 217 -1.79 -2.38 2.42
CA GLY A 217 -2.96 -1.65 1.90
C GLY A 217 -2.80 -1.03 0.51
N SER A 218 -1.58 -0.61 0.15
CA SER A 218 -1.32 0.18 -1.05
C SER A 218 -0.16 -0.38 -1.86
N MET A 219 -0.19 -0.19 -3.18
CA MET A 219 0.84 -0.71 -4.10
C MET A 219 1.08 0.25 -5.25
N GLY A 220 2.33 0.37 -5.70
CA GLY A 220 2.70 1.01 -6.96
C GLY A 220 2.98 -0.03 -8.05
N LEU A 221 2.33 0.11 -9.21
CA LEU A 221 2.61 -0.64 -10.44
C LEU A 221 2.94 0.31 -11.59
N ALA A 222 3.61 -0.20 -12.61
CA ALA A 222 3.91 0.55 -13.83
C ALA A 222 3.19 -0.04 -15.05
N MET A 223 2.62 0.85 -15.87
CA MET A 223 1.84 0.50 -17.07
C MET A 223 2.68 -0.19 -18.16
N ASP A 224 3.99 0.00 -18.16
CA ASP A 224 4.91 -0.57 -19.14
C ASP A 224 5.59 -1.86 -18.68
N GLU A 225 5.28 -2.34 -17.47
CA GLU A 225 5.71 -3.64 -16.95
C GLU A 225 4.62 -4.25 -16.06
N TRP A 226 3.41 -4.32 -16.63
CA TRP A 226 2.22 -4.75 -15.92
C TRP A 226 2.34 -6.15 -15.29
N GLN A 227 1.65 -6.33 -14.17
CA GLN A 227 1.53 -7.59 -13.46
C GLN A 227 0.20 -7.61 -12.67
N ALA A 228 -0.25 -8.81 -12.31
CA ALA A 228 -1.44 -8.97 -11.48
C ALA A 228 -1.32 -8.20 -10.15
N VAL A 229 -2.43 -7.57 -9.74
CA VAL A 229 -2.50 -6.85 -8.48
C VAL A 229 -2.38 -7.85 -7.32
N PRO A 230 -1.42 -7.66 -6.39
CA PRO A 230 -1.30 -8.54 -5.24
C PRO A 230 -2.58 -8.57 -4.37
N PRO A 231 -2.89 -9.71 -3.71
CA PRO A 231 -4.05 -9.79 -2.83
C PRO A 231 -3.91 -8.82 -1.65
N GLY A 232 -5.05 -8.24 -1.23
CA GLY A 232 -5.11 -7.29 -0.11
C GLY A 232 -4.84 -5.83 -0.49
N VAL A 233 -4.41 -5.54 -1.72
CA VAL A 233 -4.23 -4.17 -2.20
C VAL A 233 -5.60 -3.51 -2.38
N SER A 234 -5.83 -2.46 -1.59
CA SER A 234 -7.06 -1.65 -1.62
C SER A 234 -6.88 -0.33 -2.39
N THR A 235 -5.63 0.13 -2.51
CA THR A 235 -5.26 1.34 -3.28
C THR A 235 -4.12 1.02 -4.23
N LEU A 236 -4.33 1.26 -5.52
CA LEU A 236 -3.34 1.02 -6.56
C LEU A 236 -2.85 2.34 -7.16
N TYR A 237 -1.56 2.63 -6.95
CA TYR A 237 -0.85 3.71 -7.60
C TYR A 237 -0.30 3.24 -8.93
N LEU A 238 -0.56 4.02 -9.98
CA LEU A 238 -0.16 3.67 -11.32
C LEU A 238 0.84 4.68 -11.85
N PHE A 239 2.02 4.17 -12.21
CA PHE A 239 3.03 4.89 -12.95
C PHE A 239 2.84 4.64 -14.45
N ASN A 240 2.80 5.72 -15.22
CA ASN A 240 2.87 5.65 -16.69
C ASN A 240 4.14 6.39 -17.14
N PRO A 241 5.03 5.78 -17.94
CA PRO A 241 6.20 6.47 -18.48
C PRO A 241 5.83 7.58 -19.48
N HIS A 242 4.61 7.56 -20.00
CA HIS A 242 4.05 8.57 -20.90
C HIS A 242 2.97 9.42 -20.22
N PRO A 243 2.61 10.59 -20.79
CA PRO A 243 1.43 11.32 -20.35
C PRO A 243 0.19 10.44 -20.31
N TRP A 244 -0.66 10.65 -19.31
CA TRP A 244 -1.91 9.94 -19.21
C TRP A 244 -2.89 10.37 -20.31
N THR A 245 -3.47 9.38 -20.95
CA THR A 245 -4.55 9.55 -21.93
C THR A 245 -5.78 8.78 -21.46
N GLN A 246 -6.94 9.11 -22.03
CA GLN A 246 -8.17 8.36 -21.79
C GLN A 246 -8.01 6.88 -22.15
N SER A 247 -7.27 6.55 -23.22
CA SER A 247 -7.02 5.16 -23.62
C SER A 247 -6.08 4.44 -22.65
N ALA A 248 -5.02 5.09 -22.17
CA ALA A 248 -4.11 4.52 -21.18
C ALA A 248 -4.83 4.25 -19.85
N PHE A 249 -5.71 5.16 -19.42
CA PHE A 249 -6.54 4.98 -18.24
C PHE A 249 -7.57 3.85 -18.42
N ALA A 250 -8.25 3.78 -19.57
CA ALA A 250 -9.21 2.70 -19.85
C ALA A 250 -8.52 1.32 -19.82
N ARG A 251 -7.31 1.23 -20.38
CA ARG A 251 -6.49 0.02 -20.29
C ARG A 251 -6.16 -0.31 -18.82
N ALA A 252 -5.72 0.66 -18.03
CA ALA A 252 -5.42 0.44 -16.61
C ALA A 252 -6.63 -0.12 -15.85
N VAL A 253 -7.82 0.43 -16.07
CA VAL A 253 -9.06 -0.06 -15.43
C VAL A 253 -9.35 -1.51 -15.83
N ALA A 254 -9.22 -1.85 -17.12
CA ALA A 254 -9.43 -3.22 -17.60
C ALA A 254 -8.46 -4.21 -16.95
N GLU A 255 -7.18 -3.84 -16.84
CA GLU A 255 -6.13 -4.68 -16.26
C GLU A 255 -6.29 -4.90 -14.74
N THR A 256 -6.98 -4.01 -14.03
CA THR A 256 -7.30 -4.22 -12.61
C THR A 256 -8.50 -5.12 -12.36
N GLN A 257 -9.27 -5.42 -13.41
CA GLN A 257 -10.47 -6.25 -13.36
C GLN A 257 -10.22 -7.68 -13.87
N SER A 258 -9.07 -7.91 -14.51
CA SER A 258 -8.60 -9.22 -14.98
C SER A 258 -7.85 -9.98 -13.90
#